data_AF-A0A382ZUK9-F1
#
_entry.id   AF-A0A382ZUK9-F1
#
_cell.length_a   1.000
_cell.length_b   1.000
_cell.length_c   1.000
_cell.angle_alpha   90.00
_cell.angle_beta   90.00
_cell.angle_gamma   90.00
#
_symmetry.space_group_name_H-M   'P 1'
#
loop_
_entity.id
_entity.type
_entity.pdbx_description
1 polymer ?
#
loop_
_entity_poly.entity_id
_entity_poly.type
_entity_poly.pdbx_seq_one_letter_code
_entity_poly.pdbx_strand_id
1 'polypeptide(L)'
;MKNPQRKTRAVHRWLGLVTGVQLLFWCAGGFVFSTHEIEWVRGNHGRDNSPPATLPADGIATSPAKAIAASGLAAVHEVTLTTQLGKPVYRLAG
;
A
#
# COMPACT_ATOMS: atom_id res chain seq x y z
N MET A 1 -38.64 -37.71 8.27
CA MET A 1 -37.84 -37.24 9.43
C MET A 1 -36.47 -36.78 8.92
N LYS A 2 -36.11 -35.49 9.04
CA LYS A 2 -34.80 -34.98 8.58
C LYS A 2 -33.72 -35.50 9.53
N ASN A 3 -32.92 -36.48 9.12
CA ASN A 3 -31.90 -37.08 9.96
C ASN A 3 -30.71 -36.12 10.14
N PRO A 4 -30.54 -35.48 11.32
CA PRO A 4 -29.56 -34.39 11.51
C PRO A 4 -28.12 -34.88 11.34
N GLN A 5 -27.83 -36.15 11.67
CA GLN A 5 -26.51 -36.75 11.52
C GLN A 5 -26.01 -36.76 10.06
N ARG A 6 -26.91 -36.93 9.07
CA ARG A 6 -26.54 -36.93 7.65
C ARG A 6 -26.15 -35.53 7.17
N LYS A 7 -26.83 -34.49 7.68
CA LYS A 7 -26.50 -33.09 7.37
C LYS A 7 -25.16 -32.67 7.95
N THR A 8 -24.89 -33.00 9.22
CA THR A 8 -23.61 -32.69 9.87
C THR A 8 -22.43 -33.32 9.13
N ARG A 9 -22.56 -34.59 8.71
CA ARG A 9 -21.52 -35.27 7.92
C ARG A 9 -21.29 -34.62 6.56
N ALA A 10 -22.37 -34.22 5.88
CA ALA A 10 -22.26 -33.52 4.60
C ALA A 10 -21.56 -32.16 4.77
N VAL A 11 -21.97 -31.36 5.77
CA VAL A 11 -21.35 -30.07 6.06
C VAL A 11 -19.88 -30.22 6.43
N HIS A 12 -19.53 -31.18 7.31
CA HIS A 12 -18.15 -31.41 7.70
C HIS A 12 -17.25 -31.81 6.52
N ARG A 13 -17.74 -32.69 5.63
CA ARG A 13 -17.02 -33.08 4.41
C ARG A 13 -16.73 -31.88 3.51
N TRP A 14 -17.73 -31.04 3.26
CA TRP A 14 -17.58 -29.87 2.39
C TRP A 14 -16.74 -28.78 3.04
N LEU A 15 -16.93 -28.52 4.34
CA LEU A 15 -16.13 -27.57 5.10
C LEU A 15 -14.66 -28.00 5.11
N GLY A 16 -14.38 -29.27 5.37
CA GLY A 16 -13.03 -29.82 5.33
C GLY A 16 -12.40 -29.68 3.94
N LEU A 17 -13.16 -29.94 2.87
CA LEU A 17 -12.68 -29.76 1.50
C LEU A 17 -12.33 -28.29 1.20
N VAL A 18 -13.22 -27.36 1.52
CA VAL A 18 -13.00 -25.93 1.29
C VAL A 18 -11.80 -25.43 2.09
N THR A 19 -11.72 -25.77 3.38
CA THR A 19 -10.59 -25.39 4.23
C THR A 19 -9.29 -26.03 3.76
N GLY A 20 -9.32 -27.28 3.30
CA GLY A 20 -8.14 -27.95 2.74
C GLY A 20 -7.61 -27.24 1.50
N VAL A 21 -8.49 -26.90 0.55
CA VAL A 21 -8.13 -26.11 -0.65
C VAL A 21 -7.61 -24.73 -0.26
N GLN A 22 -8.24 -24.06 0.70
CA GLN A 22 -7.77 -22.77 1.22
C GLN A 22 -6.35 -22.87 1.81
N LEU A 23 -6.07 -23.93 2.59
CA LEU A 23 -4.74 -24.16 3.16
C LEU A 23 -3.70 -24.48 2.08
N LEU A 24 -4.07 -25.17 1.01
CA LEU A 24 -3.16 -25.38 -0.13
C LEU A 24 -2.77 -24.05 -0.78
N PHE A 25 -3.73 -23.15 -1.01
CA PHE A 25 -3.42 -21.82 -1.53
C PHE A 25 -2.58 -20.99 -0.54
N TRP A 26 -2.84 -21.12 0.75
CA TRP A 26 -2.04 -20.47 1.80
C TRP A 26 -0.59 -20.96 1.79
N CYS A 27 -0.38 -22.28 1.72
CA CYS A 27 0.96 -22.88 1.62
C CYS A 27 1.66 -22.47 0.32
N ALA A 28 0.94 -22.44 -0.80
CA ALA A 28 1.49 -22.00 -2.08
C ALA A 28 1.94 -20.52 -2.02
N GLY A 29 1.14 -19.64 -1.40
CA GLY A 29 1.54 -18.25 -1.17
C GLY A 29 2.81 -18.13 -0.32
N GLY A 30 2.90 -18.89 0.78
CA GLY A 30 4.10 -18.94 1.61
C GLY A 30 5.32 -19.46 0.84
N PHE A 31 5.15 -20.48 0.00
CA PHE A 31 6.21 -21.03 -0.85
C PHE A 31 6.71 -20.03 -1.89
N VAL A 32 5.80 -19.30 -2.54
CA VAL A 32 6.16 -18.20 -3.45
C VAL A 32 7.00 -17.16 -2.72
N PHE A 33 6.56 -16.69 -1.55
CA PHE A 33 7.33 -15.70 -0.78
C PHE A 33 8.68 -16.22 -0.28
N SER A 34 8.80 -17.51 0.02
CA SER A 34 10.06 -18.11 0.45
C SER A 34 11.08 -18.24 -0.69
N THR A 35 10.62 -18.33 -1.94
CA THR A 35 11.48 -18.51 -3.12
C THR A 35 11.80 -17.20 -3.84
N HIS A 36 11.06 -16.13 -3.57
CA HIS A 36 11.27 -14.82 -4.16
C HIS A 36 12.06 -13.89 -3.23
N GLU A 37 12.89 -13.03 -3.80
CA GLU A 37 13.60 -12.01 -3.03
C GLU A 37 12.61 -11.02 -2.39
N ILE A 38 12.95 -10.57 -1.18
CA ILE A 38 12.10 -9.66 -0.41
C ILE A 38 11.86 -8.32 -1.13
N GLU A 39 12.81 -7.89 -1.97
CA GLU A 39 12.68 -6.66 -2.77
C GLU A 39 11.71 -6.79 -3.95
N TRP A 40 11.48 -8.01 -4.43
CA TRP A 40 10.41 -8.29 -5.39
C TRP A 40 9.05 -8.21 -4.71
N VAL A 41 8.92 -8.79 -3.51
CA VAL A 41 7.68 -8.74 -2.72
C VAL A 41 7.34 -7.30 -2.30
N ARG A 42 8.34 -6.47 -2.01
CA ARG A 42 8.16 -5.04 -1.71
C ARG A 42 7.74 -4.18 -2.90
N GLY A 43 7.72 -4.72 -4.11
CA GLY A 43 7.39 -3.96 -5.32
C GLY A 43 8.44 -2.90 -5.66
N ASN A 44 9.65 -3.00 -5.09
CA ASN A 44 10.70 -2.00 -5.29
C ASN A 44 11.25 -2.02 -6.73
N HIS A 45 11.06 -3.14 -7.44
CA HIS A 45 11.46 -3.33 -8.83
C HIS A 45 10.72 -2.41 -9.83
N GLY A 46 9.48 -1.99 -9.53
CA GLY A 46 8.73 -1.03 -10.35
C GLY A 46 8.76 0.40 -9.81
N ARG A 47 9.49 0.62 -8.70
CA ARG A 47 9.55 1.91 -8.04
C ARG A 47 10.58 2.77 -8.76
N ASP A 48 10.16 3.98 -9.12
CA ASP A 48 11.07 4.96 -9.69
C ASP A 48 12.10 5.35 -8.61
N ASN A 49 13.32 4.87 -8.79
CA ASN A 49 14.48 5.19 -7.94
C ASN A 49 15.32 6.31 -8.56
N SER A 50 14.82 7.00 -9.58
CA SER A 50 15.51 8.16 -10.14
C SER A 50 15.73 9.19 -9.04
N PRO A 51 16.88 9.91 -9.07
CA PRO A 51 17.09 11.04 -8.19
C PRO A 51 15.88 11.99 -8.25
N PRO A 52 15.48 12.62 -7.14
CA PRO A 52 14.39 13.59 -7.15
C PRO A 52 14.60 14.58 -8.30
N ALA A 53 13.58 14.71 -9.16
CA ALA A 53 13.67 15.60 -10.30
C ALA A 53 14.06 17.00 -9.84
N THR A 54 15.01 17.62 -10.55
CA THR A 54 15.36 19.02 -10.30
C THR A 54 14.11 19.86 -10.47
N LEU A 55 13.70 20.52 -9.40
CA LEU A 55 12.50 21.35 -9.39
C LEU A 55 12.77 22.62 -10.22
N PRO A 56 12.09 22.83 -11.36
CA PRO A 56 12.18 24.09 -12.09
C PRO A 56 11.68 25.23 -11.20
N ALA A 57 12.42 26.34 -11.15
CA ALA A 57 11.99 27.55 -10.42
C ALA A 57 10.76 28.17 -11.09
N ASP A 58 10.69 28.02 -12.42
CA ASP A 58 9.58 28.27 -13.31
C ASP A 58 8.46 27.24 -13.08
N GLY A 59 7.62 27.51 -12.08
CA GLY A 59 6.49 26.64 -11.72
C GLY A 59 6.09 26.72 -10.26
N ILE A 60 6.91 27.35 -9.41
CA ILE A 60 6.59 27.59 -8.00
C ILE A 60 5.55 28.72 -7.93
N ALA A 61 4.28 28.35 -7.77
CA ALA A 61 3.15 29.29 -7.80
C ALA A 61 3.03 30.18 -6.54
N THR A 62 3.66 29.80 -5.42
CA THR A 62 3.52 30.51 -4.15
C THR A 62 4.78 30.41 -3.29
N SER A 63 4.94 31.32 -2.33
CA SER A 63 6.06 31.26 -1.39
C SER A 63 5.77 30.28 -0.24
N PRO A 64 6.80 29.73 0.43
CA PRO A 64 6.62 28.86 1.59
C PRO A 64 5.76 29.52 2.68
N ALA A 65 5.98 30.80 2.97
CA ALA A 65 5.20 31.55 3.95
C ALA A 65 3.71 31.62 3.60
N LYS A 66 3.38 31.83 2.32
CA LYS A 66 1.98 31.83 1.85
C LYS A 66 1.37 30.43 1.90
N ALA A 67 2.14 29.39 1.60
CA ALA A 67 1.68 28.00 1.69
C ALA A 67 1.35 27.61 3.15
N ILE A 68 2.20 27.99 4.11
CA ILE A 68 1.97 27.76 5.54
C ILE A 68 0.70 28.50 5.99
N ALA A 69 0.56 29.78 5.65
CA ALA A 69 -0.61 30.57 6.00
C ALA A 69 -1.91 29.99 5.43
N ALA A 70 -1.87 29.43 4.21
CA ALA A 70 -3.01 28.79 3.56
C ALA A 70 -3.31 27.37 4.06
N SER A 71 -2.40 26.75 4.81
CA SER A 71 -2.54 25.34 5.24
C SER A 71 -3.56 25.12 6.35
N GLY A 72 -3.84 26.15 7.16
CA GLY A 72 -4.69 26.03 8.35
C GLY A 72 -4.08 25.21 9.48
N LEU A 73 -2.81 24.79 9.39
CA LEU A 73 -2.11 24.08 10.45
C LEU A 73 -1.73 25.03 11.59
N ALA A 74 -1.94 24.60 12.83
CA ALA A 74 -1.67 25.41 14.03
C ALA A 74 -0.17 25.58 14.30
N ALA A 75 0.62 24.55 13.99
CA ALA A 75 2.07 24.57 13.99
C ALA A 75 2.54 23.82 12.76
N VAL A 76 3.62 24.31 12.13
CA VAL A 76 4.29 23.64 11.03
C VAL A 76 5.75 23.54 11.41
N HIS A 77 6.26 22.33 11.54
CA HIS A 77 7.66 22.07 11.91
C HIS A 77 8.51 21.67 10.70
N GLU A 78 7.90 21.27 9.59
CA GLU A 78 8.60 20.93 8.35
C GLU A 78 7.86 21.45 7.12
N VAL A 79 8.63 22.02 6.18
CA VAL A 79 8.15 22.48 4.87
C VAL A 79 9.09 21.97 3.79
N THR A 80 8.60 21.04 2.98
CA THR A 80 9.40 20.38 1.94
C THR A 80 8.76 20.64 0.58
N LEU A 81 9.50 21.26 -0.33
CA LEU A 81 9.09 21.38 -1.74
C LEU A 81 9.34 20.03 -2.43
N THR A 82 8.30 19.46 -3.01
CA THR A 82 8.35 18.16 -3.69
C THR A 82 7.56 18.20 -4.99
N THR A 83 7.59 17.11 -5.75
CA THR A 83 6.85 16.99 -7.01
C THR A 83 5.79 15.90 -6.85
N GLN A 84 4.55 16.17 -7.26
CA GLN A 84 3.49 15.17 -7.35
C GLN A 84 2.90 15.19 -8.76
N LEU A 85 2.92 14.04 -9.46
CA LEU A 85 2.47 13.92 -10.86
C LEU A 85 3.11 14.99 -11.79
N GLY A 86 4.40 15.26 -11.60
CA GLY A 86 5.15 16.26 -12.39
C GLY A 86 4.90 17.73 -12.00
N LYS A 87 4.09 18.02 -10.97
CA LYS A 87 3.80 19.38 -10.51
C LYS A 87 4.52 19.70 -9.19
N PRO A 88 5.17 20.87 -9.04
CA PRO A 88 5.78 21.27 -7.78
C PRO A 88 4.69 21.59 -6.74
N VAL A 89 4.81 21.01 -5.54
CA VAL A 89 3.88 21.19 -4.41
C VAL A 89 4.65 21.30 -3.09
N TYR A 90 4.14 22.11 -2.17
CA TYR A 90 4.65 22.14 -0.80
C TYR A 90 3.99 21.05 0.03
N ARG A 91 4.79 20.17 0.62
CA ARG A 91 4.38 19.27 1.69
C ARG A 91 4.66 19.95 3.03
N LEU A 92 3.62 20.07 3.85
CA LEU A 92 3.69 20.68 5.17
C LEU A 92 3.44 19.61 6.22
N ALA A 93 4.31 19.50 7.22
CA ALA A 93 4.10 18.65 8.38
C ALA A 93 3.96 19.52 9.64
N GLY A 94 2.89 19.26 10.39
CA GLY A 94 2.61 19.89 11.68
C GLY A 94 3.07 19.05 12.86
#